data_AF-A0A1M2VTN8-F1
#
_entry.id   AF-A0A1M2VTN8-F1
#
_cell.length_a   1.000
_cell.length_b   1.000
_cell.length_c   1.000
_cell.angle_alpha   90.00
_cell.angle_beta   90.00
_cell.angle_gamma   90.00
#
_symmetry.space_group_name_H-M   'P 1'
#
loop_
_entity.id
_entity.type
_entity.pdbx_description
1 polymer ?
#
loop_
_entity_poly.entity_id
_entity_poly.type
_entity_poly.pdbx_seq_one_letter_code
_entity_poly.pdbx_strand_id
1 'polypeptide(L)'
;MLAWVQLYSYTFTNMATAVVYRSGGFKFVERVRSEPHAILFLVRPMPRTQDSDGNPASSFYLSAVQLVYPGEGTIGLDKSLKESCDFWLANWSQAREAALRRRIYHDDSVECGALPALYILQDSVVMPISTVLIRRLSPDRDNLSDESSLFVFEDIVNHCLDIMHAGFILQHSSGPGRRPLPDVGYMVQRKKREWRWKLLFGWFWDQSDRTLPLKNPRKTGLNADKLWERFFYG
;
A
#
# COMPACT_ATOMS: atom_id res chain seq x y z
N MET A 1 2.69 9.37 13.36
CA MET A 1 2.52 8.22 12.45
C MET A 1 1.10 8.13 11.89
N LEU A 2 0.06 8.08 12.74
CA LEU A 2 -1.34 7.91 12.28
C LEU A 2 -1.78 8.88 11.16
N ALA A 3 -1.45 10.17 11.27
CA ALA A 3 -1.76 11.14 10.22
C ALA A 3 -1.07 10.84 8.88
N TRP A 4 0.17 10.35 8.91
CA TRP A 4 0.89 9.91 7.71
C TRP A 4 0.28 8.63 7.13
N VAL A 5 -0.12 7.70 7.99
CA VAL A 5 -0.81 6.48 7.57
C VAL A 5 -2.12 6.80 6.85
N GLN A 6 -2.93 7.71 7.42
CA GLN A 6 -4.18 8.16 6.82
C GLN A 6 -3.94 8.88 5.49
N LEU A 7 -2.92 9.74 5.42
CA LEU A 7 -2.53 10.46 4.22
C LEU A 7 -2.23 9.53 3.04
N TYR A 8 -1.56 8.41 3.31
CA TYR A 8 -1.16 7.42 2.32
C TYR A 8 -2.09 6.20 2.23
N SER A 9 -3.28 6.26 2.85
CA SER A 9 -4.23 5.14 2.92
C SER A 9 -4.52 4.51 1.55
N TYR A 10 -4.78 5.33 0.52
CA TYR A 10 -5.00 4.86 -0.84
C TYR A 10 -3.78 4.13 -1.42
N THR A 11 -2.58 4.65 -1.14
CA THR A 11 -1.32 4.05 -1.60
C THR A 11 -1.08 2.70 -0.91
N PHE A 12 -1.28 2.62 0.40
CA PHE A 12 -1.17 1.36 1.14
C PHE A 12 -2.19 0.33 0.68
N THR A 13 -3.42 0.73 0.35
CA THR A 13 -4.41 -0.18 -0.24
C THR A 13 -3.94 -0.75 -1.58
N ASN A 14 -3.36 0.06 -2.47
CA ASN A 14 -2.83 -0.44 -3.75
C ASN A 14 -1.62 -1.37 -3.55
N MET A 15 -0.69 -1.01 -2.65
CA MET A 15 0.44 -1.88 -2.31
C MET A 15 -0.02 -3.20 -1.70
N ALA A 16 -0.94 -3.17 -0.74
CA ALA A 16 -1.48 -4.37 -0.10
C ALA A 16 -2.22 -5.26 -1.12
N THR A 17 -3.00 -4.64 -2.01
CA THR A 17 -3.68 -5.36 -3.11
C THR A 17 -2.66 -6.04 -4.02
N ALA A 18 -1.64 -5.32 -4.47
CA ALA A 18 -0.59 -5.88 -5.33
C ALA A 18 0.17 -7.04 -4.64
N VAL A 19 0.53 -6.87 -3.36
CA VAL A 19 1.19 -7.92 -2.58
C VAL A 19 0.31 -9.17 -2.46
N VAL A 20 -0.98 -9.00 -2.15
CA VAL A 20 -1.93 -10.12 -2.06
C VAL A 20 -2.08 -10.84 -3.40
N TYR A 21 -2.24 -10.09 -4.50
CA TYR A 21 -2.40 -10.71 -5.81
C TYR A 21 -1.12 -11.43 -6.27
N ARG A 22 0.06 -10.90 -5.93
CA ARG A 22 1.34 -11.59 -6.16
C ARG A 22 1.45 -12.92 -5.41
N SER A 23 0.77 -13.07 -4.28
CA SER A 23 0.77 -14.29 -3.45
C SER A 23 -0.29 -15.33 -3.85
N GLY A 24 -0.97 -15.15 -4.99
CA GLY A 24 -1.95 -16.12 -5.51
C GLY A 24 -3.34 -15.55 -5.78
N GLY A 25 -3.46 -14.23 -5.97
CA GLY A 25 -4.70 -13.62 -6.46
C GLY A 25 -5.88 -13.69 -5.48
N PHE A 26 -7.07 -13.86 -6.04
CA PHE A 26 -8.31 -13.91 -5.26
C PHE A 26 -8.44 -15.19 -4.44
N LYS A 27 -7.91 -16.32 -4.93
CA LYS A 27 -7.80 -17.56 -4.13
C LYS A 27 -7.02 -17.33 -2.84
N PHE A 28 -5.99 -16.49 -2.89
CA PHE A 28 -5.27 -16.08 -1.69
C PHE A 28 -6.14 -15.22 -0.76
N VAL A 29 -6.96 -14.32 -1.30
CA VAL A 29 -7.95 -13.55 -0.51
C VAL A 29 -8.91 -14.47 0.23
N GLU A 30 -9.38 -15.54 -0.40
CA GLU A 30 -10.22 -16.55 0.28
C GLU A 30 -9.47 -17.24 1.42
N ARG A 31 -8.19 -17.60 1.21
CA ARG A 31 -7.34 -18.18 2.26
C ARG A 31 -7.13 -17.21 3.43
N VAL A 32 -6.91 -15.93 3.15
CA VAL A 32 -6.77 -14.86 4.15
C VAL A 32 -8.02 -14.72 5.05
N ARG A 33 -9.20 -15.11 4.56
CA ARG A 33 -10.43 -15.14 5.37
C ARG A 33 -10.44 -16.27 6.40
N SER A 34 -9.68 -17.33 6.15
CA SER A 34 -9.66 -18.56 6.95
C SER A 34 -8.41 -18.69 7.82
N GLU A 35 -7.31 -18.03 7.45
CA GLU A 35 -6.02 -18.12 8.11
C GLU A 35 -5.48 -16.73 8.51
N PRO A 36 -4.79 -16.58 9.65
CA PRO A 36 -4.27 -15.29 10.09
C PRO A 36 -3.14 -14.81 9.18
N HIS A 37 -3.28 -13.60 8.67
CA HIS A 37 -2.30 -12.93 7.82
C HIS A 37 -2.23 -11.45 8.20
N ALA A 38 -1.11 -10.79 7.90
CA ALA A 38 -1.00 -9.34 7.94
C ALA A 38 -0.16 -8.80 6.78
N ILE A 39 -0.34 -7.51 6.50
CA ILE A 39 0.61 -6.76 5.67
C ILE A 39 1.57 -6.02 6.60
N LEU A 40 2.85 -6.29 6.41
CA LEU A 40 3.94 -5.64 7.10
C LEU A 40 4.49 -4.48 6.27
N PHE A 41 4.50 -3.29 6.86
CA PHE A 41 5.12 -2.09 6.31
C PHE A 41 6.36 -1.74 7.15
N LEU A 42 7.55 -1.86 6.57
CA LEU A 42 8.81 -1.47 7.23
C LEU A 42 9.05 0.02 7.04
N VAL A 43 8.92 0.81 8.11
CA VAL A 43 8.95 2.28 8.06
C VAL A 43 10.16 2.81 8.83
N ARG A 44 10.83 3.81 8.27
CA ARG A 44 11.91 4.57 8.93
C ARG A 44 11.45 6.01 9.15
N PRO A 45 11.67 6.62 10.33
CA PRO A 45 11.48 8.06 10.47
C PRO A 45 12.53 8.79 9.63
N MET A 46 12.11 9.83 8.90
CA MET A 46 13.06 10.68 8.18
C MET A 46 13.64 11.72 9.14
N PRO A 47 14.96 12.02 9.09
CA PRO A 47 15.55 13.07 9.89
C PRO A 47 14.86 14.40 9.58
N ARG A 48 14.38 15.11 10.61
CA ARG A 48 13.94 16.49 10.46
C ARG A 48 15.17 17.38 10.47
N THR A 49 15.58 17.85 9.29
CA THR A 49 16.59 18.92 9.20
C THR A 49 16.01 20.22 9.74
N GLN A 50 16.87 21.18 10.11
CA GLN A 50 16.41 22.52 10.54
C GLN A 50 15.54 23.21 9.48
N ASP A 51 15.72 22.87 8.20
CA ASP A 51 14.95 23.38 7.07
C ASP A 51 13.69 22.54 6.74
N SER A 52 13.35 21.55 7.58
CA SER A 52 12.12 20.79 7.37
C SER A 52 10.91 21.70 7.58
N ASP A 53 10.14 21.90 6.51
CA ASP A 53 8.89 22.65 6.51
C ASP A 53 7.80 22.03 7.40
N GLY A 54 8.03 20.81 7.92
CA GLY A 54 7.11 20.05 8.72
C GLY A 54 6.07 19.28 7.90
N ASN A 55 6.33 19.06 6.60
CA ASN A 55 5.42 18.36 5.70
C ASN A 55 5.17 16.92 6.21
N PRO A 56 3.90 16.55 6.48
CA PRO A 56 3.58 15.22 6.97
C PRO A 56 3.96 14.14 5.94
N ALA A 57 3.90 14.43 4.63
CA ALA A 57 4.24 13.49 3.57
C ALA A 57 5.68 12.96 3.69
N SER A 58 6.60 13.84 4.08
CA SER A 58 8.04 13.56 4.19
C SER A 58 8.47 13.08 5.58
N SER A 59 7.54 12.78 6.49
CA SER A 59 7.88 12.42 7.87
C SER A 59 8.47 11.01 8.01
N PHE A 60 8.17 10.12 7.06
CA PHE A 60 8.59 8.72 7.12
C PHE A 60 8.98 8.22 5.73
N TYR A 61 9.84 7.21 5.73
CA TYR A 61 10.32 6.50 4.57
C TYR A 61 9.88 5.03 4.66
N LEU A 62 9.10 4.57 3.69
CA LEU A 62 8.72 3.16 3.59
C LEU A 62 9.83 2.38 2.89
N SER A 63 10.40 1.39 3.56
CA SER A 63 11.53 0.61 3.03
C SER A 63 11.09 -0.65 2.31
N ALA A 64 10.06 -1.33 2.82
CA ALA A 64 9.55 -2.56 2.25
C ALA A 64 8.08 -2.78 2.63
N VAL A 65 7.40 -3.58 1.83
CA VAL A 65 6.05 -4.10 2.08
C VAL A 65 6.07 -5.60 1.88
N GLN A 66 5.53 -6.35 2.83
CA GLN A 66 5.53 -7.81 2.81
C GLN A 66 4.20 -8.33 3.34
N LEU A 67 3.76 -9.47 2.81
CA LEU A 67 2.71 -10.26 3.43
C LEU A 67 3.38 -11.26 4.37
N VAL A 68 2.81 -11.45 5.55
CA VAL A 68 3.36 -12.30 6.61
C VAL A 68 2.26 -13.10 7.28
N TYR A 69 2.60 -14.31 7.74
CA TYR A 69 1.72 -15.18 8.52
C TYR A 69 2.41 -15.65 9.82
N PRO A 70 1.63 -16.05 10.85
CA PRO A 70 2.20 -16.57 12.09
C PRO A 70 3.13 -17.76 11.84
N GLY A 71 4.35 -17.69 12.36
CA GLY A 71 5.36 -18.75 12.20
C GLY A 71 6.26 -18.61 10.97
N GLU A 72 5.97 -17.71 10.02
CA GLU A 72 6.95 -17.33 9.01
C GLU A 72 8.03 -16.46 9.66
N GLY A 73 9.29 -16.81 9.45
CA GLY A 73 10.42 -16.10 10.03
C GLY A 73 10.47 -14.65 9.55
N THR A 74 9.89 -13.74 10.30
CA THR A 74 9.99 -12.31 10.03
C THR A 74 11.43 -11.84 10.24
N ILE A 75 12.07 -11.38 9.16
CA ILE A 75 13.45 -10.90 9.18
C ILE A 75 13.49 -9.56 9.93
N GLY A 76 14.28 -9.47 11.00
CA GLY A 76 14.50 -8.23 11.75
C GLY A 76 13.44 -7.85 12.79
N LEU A 77 12.42 -8.68 13.01
CA LEU A 77 11.48 -8.54 14.11
C LEU A 77 12.04 -9.18 15.39
N ASP A 78 11.88 -8.47 16.51
CA ASP A 78 12.20 -8.99 17.84
C ASP A 78 11.48 -10.34 18.07
N LYS A 79 12.18 -11.29 18.70
CA LYS A 79 11.67 -12.65 18.97
C LYS A 79 10.33 -12.61 19.72
N SER A 80 10.10 -11.56 20.51
CA SER A 80 8.85 -11.32 21.25
C SER A 80 7.59 -11.23 20.37
N LEU A 81 7.68 -10.66 19.16
CA LEU A 81 6.56 -10.55 18.22
C LEU A 81 6.29 -11.85 17.46
N LYS A 82 7.30 -12.72 17.37
CA LYS A 82 7.18 -14.06 16.77
C LYS A 82 6.43 -15.03 17.70
N GLU A 83 6.49 -14.79 19.00
CA GLU A 83 5.96 -15.69 20.03
C GLU A 83 4.51 -15.36 20.43
N SER A 84 4.00 -14.17 20.11
CA SER A 84 2.62 -13.81 20.47
C SER A 84 1.61 -14.19 19.38
N CYS A 85 1.39 -15.49 19.18
CA CYS A 85 0.30 -16.00 18.32
C CYS A 85 -1.04 -15.32 18.65
N ASP A 86 -1.31 -15.08 19.93
CA ASP A 86 -2.51 -14.40 20.41
C ASP A 86 -2.63 -12.97 19.87
N PHE A 87 -1.52 -12.23 19.79
CA PHE A 87 -1.49 -10.89 19.21
C PHE A 87 -1.88 -10.90 17.74
N TRP A 88 -1.33 -11.84 16.96
CA TRP A 88 -1.66 -12.00 15.54
C TRP A 88 -3.14 -12.35 15.35
N LEU A 89 -3.63 -13.31 16.11
CA LEU A 89 -5.02 -13.75 16.07
C LEU A 89 -6.00 -12.64 16.45
N ALA A 90 -5.70 -11.87 17.51
CA ALA A 90 -6.54 -10.78 17.96
C ALA A 90 -6.66 -9.67 16.91
N ASN A 91 -5.54 -9.23 16.33
CA ASN A 91 -5.53 -8.15 15.33
C ASN A 91 -6.15 -8.59 14.00
N TRP A 92 -5.90 -9.82 13.58
CA TRP A 92 -6.56 -10.40 12.39
C TRP A 92 -8.08 -10.49 12.60
N SER A 93 -8.52 -11.01 13.75
CA SER A 93 -9.95 -11.09 14.09
C SER A 93 -10.60 -9.71 14.11
N GLN A 94 -9.94 -8.71 14.69
CA GLN A 94 -10.43 -7.33 14.71
C GLN A 94 -10.56 -6.73 13.31
N ALA A 95 -9.56 -6.93 12.43
CA ALA A 95 -9.60 -6.46 11.05
C ALA A 95 -10.74 -7.12 10.26
N ARG A 96 -10.91 -8.43 10.44
CA ARG A 96 -12.00 -9.21 9.83
C ARG A 96 -13.37 -8.73 10.29
N GLU A 97 -13.55 -8.53 11.60
CA GLU A 97 -14.80 -8.00 12.16
C GLU A 97 -15.13 -6.60 11.64
N ALA A 98 -14.12 -5.71 11.55
CA ALA A 98 -14.29 -4.39 10.97
C ALA A 98 -14.74 -4.45 9.50
N ALA A 99 -14.19 -5.39 8.73
CA ALA A 99 -14.55 -5.61 7.34
C ALA A 99 -15.96 -6.19 7.16
N LEU A 100 -16.35 -7.13 8.02
CA LEU A 100 -17.72 -7.67 8.07
C LEU A 100 -18.74 -6.56 8.34
N ARG A 101 -18.49 -5.71 9.34
CA ARG A 101 -19.36 -4.57 9.67
C ARG A 101 -19.50 -3.57 8.52
N ARG A 102 -18.43 -3.39 7.74
CA ARG A 102 -18.41 -2.53 6.55
C ARG A 102 -18.95 -3.20 5.29
N ARG A 103 -19.36 -4.48 5.37
CA ARG A 103 -19.91 -5.25 4.25
C ARG A 103 -18.93 -5.40 3.07
N ILE A 104 -17.65 -5.55 3.39
CA ILE A 104 -16.54 -5.65 2.42
C ILE A 104 -16.48 -7.03 1.72
N TYR A 105 -17.18 -8.04 2.22
CA TYR A 105 -17.10 -9.40 1.66
C TYR A 105 -18.27 -9.76 0.72
N HIS A 106 -19.01 -8.78 0.19
CA HIS A 106 -20.06 -9.05 -0.80
C HIS A 106 -19.48 -9.19 -2.21
N ASP A 107 -20.09 -10.06 -3.02
CA ASP A 107 -19.59 -10.41 -4.36
C ASP A 107 -19.45 -9.20 -5.30
N ASP A 108 -20.32 -8.19 -5.14
CA ASP A 108 -20.33 -6.97 -5.95
C ASP A 108 -19.45 -5.83 -5.41
N SER A 109 -18.74 -6.04 -4.29
CA SER A 109 -17.94 -4.99 -3.68
C SER A 109 -16.57 -4.81 -4.33
N VAL A 110 -16.15 -3.56 -4.51
CA VAL A 110 -14.82 -3.18 -5.03
C VAL A 110 -13.69 -3.60 -4.09
N GLU A 111 -14.02 -3.82 -2.82
CA GLU A 111 -13.12 -4.31 -1.79
C GLU A 111 -13.44 -5.80 -1.59
N CYS A 112 -12.45 -6.69 -1.56
CA CYS A 112 -12.70 -8.14 -1.41
C CYS A 112 -12.12 -8.72 -0.12
N GLY A 113 -11.35 -7.92 0.62
CA GLY A 113 -10.73 -8.33 1.86
C GLY A 113 -10.22 -7.18 2.69
N ALA A 114 -9.85 -7.49 3.93
CA ALA A 114 -9.16 -6.59 4.83
C ALA A 114 -8.13 -7.39 5.61
N LEU A 115 -6.98 -6.75 5.84
CA LEU A 115 -5.87 -7.32 6.57
C LEU A 115 -5.44 -6.35 7.67
N PRO A 116 -4.95 -6.84 8.82
CA PRO A 116 -4.17 -6.02 9.72
C PRO A 116 -2.92 -5.51 8.97
N ALA A 117 -2.63 -4.23 9.12
CA ALA A 117 -1.44 -3.56 8.62
C ALA A 117 -0.56 -3.20 9.80
N LEU A 118 0.62 -3.82 9.86
CA LEU A 118 1.63 -3.63 10.89
C LEU A 118 2.68 -2.65 10.39
N TYR A 119 2.87 -1.53 11.08
CA TYR A 119 3.92 -0.58 10.74
C TYR A 119 5.08 -0.74 11.70
N ILE A 120 6.15 -1.42 11.27
CA ILE A 120 7.35 -1.53 12.08
C ILE A 120 8.18 -0.29 11.87
N LEU A 121 8.29 0.52 12.91
CA LEU A 121 9.24 1.59 12.96
C LEU A 121 10.63 1.01 13.24
N GLN A 122 11.55 1.14 12.29
CA GLN A 122 12.93 0.72 12.53
C GLN A 122 13.51 1.51 13.71
N ASP A 123 14.25 0.79 14.55
CA ASP A 123 14.86 1.30 15.79
C ASP A 123 13.86 1.75 16.87
N SER A 124 12.60 1.31 16.79
CA SER A 124 11.59 1.59 17.82
C SER A 124 10.80 0.35 18.21
N VAL A 125 10.45 0.28 19.49
CA VAL A 125 9.57 -0.76 20.06
C VAL A 125 8.09 -0.55 19.72
N VAL A 126 7.74 0.62 19.16
CA VAL A 126 6.36 0.96 18.81
C VAL A 126 6.03 0.42 17.43
N MET A 127 4.98 -0.39 17.38
CA MET A 127 4.41 -0.91 16.14
C MET A 127 2.93 -0.52 16.04
N PRO A 128 2.60 0.56 15.32
CA PRO A 128 1.21 0.89 15.08
C PRO A 128 0.54 -0.17 14.23
N ILE A 129 -0.73 -0.41 14.52
CA ILE A 129 -1.56 -1.38 13.83
C ILE A 129 -2.77 -0.64 13.28
N SER A 130 -3.12 -0.94 12.03
CA SER A 130 -4.36 -0.47 11.43
C SER A 130 -4.98 -1.58 10.58
N THR A 131 -6.08 -1.30 9.91
CA THR A 131 -6.64 -2.19 8.89
C THR A 131 -6.36 -1.60 7.52
N VAL A 132 -5.81 -2.42 6.62
CA VAL A 132 -5.68 -2.10 5.19
C VAL A 132 -6.70 -2.91 4.40
N LEU A 133 -7.33 -2.24 3.44
CA LEU A 133 -8.32 -2.85 2.56
C LEU A 133 -7.63 -3.44 1.33
N ILE A 134 -8.16 -4.56 0.85
CA ILE A 134 -7.75 -5.24 -0.37
C ILE A 134 -8.84 -5.03 -1.40
N ARG A 135 -8.48 -4.53 -2.58
CA ARG A 135 -9.42 -4.32 -3.67
C ARG A 135 -9.53 -5.56 -4.53
N ARG A 136 -10.75 -5.83 -5.00
CA ARG A 136 -10.98 -6.76 -6.08
C ARG A 136 -10.53 -6.08 -7.38
N LEU A 137 -9.62 -6.72 -8.09
CA LEU A 137 -9.27 -6.35 -9.46
C LEU A 137 -10.25 -7.00 -10.44
N SER A 138 -10.06 -6.79 -11.76
CA SER A 138 -10.87 -7.47 -12.78
C SER A 138 -10.95 -8.99 -12.52
N PRO A 139 -12.08 -9.68 -12.75
CA PRO A 139 -12.17 -11.15 -12.61
C PRO A 139 -11.08 -11.91 -13.38
N ASP A 140 -10.58 -11.36 -14.48
CA ASP A 140 -9.45 -11.90 -15.25
C ASP A 140 -8.15 -11.98 -14.44
N ARG A 141 -8.09 -11.30 -13.29
CA ARG A 141 -6.96 -11.26 -12.35
C ARG A 141 -7.07 -12.27 -11.22
N ASP A 142 -8.20 -12.95 -11.06
CA ASP A 142 -8.45 -13.80 -9.89
C ASP A 142 -7.56 -15.06 -9.84
N ASN A 143 -6.97 -15.46 -10.99
CA ASN A 143 -6.16 -16.68 -11.13
C ASN A 143 -4.81 -16.46 -11.86
N LEU A 144 -4.11 -15.38 -11.55
CA LEU A 144 -2.80 -15.12 -12.17
C LEU A 144 -1.70 -15.97 -11.54
N SER A 145 -1.08 -16.81 -12.35
CA SER A 145 0.13 -17.55 -12.01
C SER A 145 1.28 -17.30 -12.98
N ASP A 146 1.04 -16.53 -14.05
CA ASP A 146 2.07 -16.20 -15.02
C ASP A 146 3.05 -15.18 -14.47
N GLU A 147 4.34 -15.41 -14.73
CA GLU A 147 5.43 -14.58 -14.22
C GLU A 147 5.31 -13.11 -14.65
N SER A 148 4.81 -12.85 -15.86
CA SER A 148 4.60 -11.49 -16.38
C SER A 148 3.61 -10.71 -15.53
N SER A 149 2.48 -11.30 -15.15
CA SER A 149 1.51 -10.67 -14.27
C SER A 149 2.04 -10.49 -12.84
N LEU A 150 2.85 -11.43 -12.34
CA LEU A 150 3.50 -11.28 -11.03
C LEU A 150 4.47 -10.09 -11.01
N PHE A 151 5.19 -9.84 -12.11
CA PHE A 151 6.05 -8.66 -12.24
C PHE A 151 5.27 -7.35 -12.27
N VAL A 152 4.05 -7.32 -12.82
CA VAL A 152 3.18 -6.12 -12.77
C VAL A 152 2.91 -5.73 -11.32
N PHE A 153 2.58 -6.69 -10.45
CA PHE A 153 2.31 -6.41 -9.04
C PHE A 153 3.54 -5.92 -8.29
N GLU A 154 4.71 -6.51 -8.57
CA GLU A 154 5.97 -6.06 -7.97
C GLU A 154 6.34 -4.64 -8.41
N ASP A 155 6.23 -4.35 -9.71
CA ASP A 155 6.49 -3.02 -10.25
C ASP A 155 5.50 -1.97 -9.70
N ILE A 156 4.24 -2.32 -9.45
CA ILE A 156 3.26 -1.43 -8.80
C ILE A 156 3.67 -1.09 -7.37
N VAL A 157 4.13 -2.07 -6.58
CA VAL A 157 4.62 -1.82 -5.22
C VAL A 157 5.81 -0.86 -5.27
N ASN A 158 6.79 -1.13 -6.15
CA ASN A 158 7.97 -0.29 -6.33
C ASN A 158 7.59 1.12 -6.78
N HIS A 159 6.70 1.26 -7.75
CA HIS A 159 6.27 2.55 -8.24
C HIS A 159 5.53 3.36 -7.17
N CYS A 160 4.68 2.70 -6.36
CA CYS A 160 4.06 3.35 -5.21
C CYS A 160 5.10 3.81 -4.18
N LEU A 161 6.17 3.04 -3.95
CA LEU A 161 7.29 3.45 -3.08
C LEU A 161 8.00 4.69 -3.64
N ASP A 162 8.30 4.70 -4.94
CA ASP A 162 8.98 5.82 -5.60
C ASP A 162 8.15 7.12 -5.51
N ILE A 163 6.84 7.03 -5.71
CA ILE A 163 5.89 8.15 -5.55
C ILE A 163 5.89 8.66 -4.11
N MET A 164 5.83 7.76 -3.12
CA MET A 164 5.88 8.15 -1.70
C MET A 164 7.21 8.80 -1.35
N HIS A 165 8.33 8.28 -1.84
CA HIS A 165 9.67 8.82 -1.57
C HIS A 165 9.89 10.18 -2.21
N ALA A 166 9.24 10.45 -3.34
CA ALA A 166 9.18 11.78 -3.96
C ALA A 166 8.28 12.77 -3.17
N GLY A 167 7.63 12.34 -2.09
CA GLY A 167 6.72 13.17 -1.29
C GLY A 167 5.35 13.40 -1.95
N PHE A 168 5.06 12.67 -3.02
CA PHE A 168 3.77 12.70 -3.68
C PHE A 168 2.78 11.73 -3.03
N ILE A 169 1.50 11.97 -3.23
CA ILE A 169 0.38 11.26 -2.61
C ILE A 169 -0.61 10.87 -3.69
N LEU A 170 -0.96 9.59 -3.72
CA LEU A 170 -2.00 9.05 -4.59
C LEU A 170 -3.37 9.18 -3.94
N GLN A 171 -4.35 9.60 -4.73
CA GLN A 171 -5.77 9.56 -4.39
C GLN A 171 -6.58 8.89 -5.50
N HIS A 172 -7.83 8.56 -5.18
CA HIS A 172 -8.79 8.12 -6.19
C HIS A 172 -8.90 9.16 -7.31
N SER A 173 -9.02 8.69 -8.55
CA SER A 173 -9.27 9.54 -9.71
C SER A 173 -10.53 10.39 -9.49
N SER A 174 -10.40 11.71 -9.59
CA SER A 174 -11.49 12.68 -9.42
C SER A 174 -12.15 13.12 -10.74
N GLY A 175 -11.64 12.63 -11.88
CA GLY A 175 -12.10 13.03 -13.22
C GLY A 175 -13.38 12.32 -13.69
N PRO A 176 -14.22 12.97 -14.53
CA PRO A 176 -15.31 12.30 -15.22
C PRO A 176 -14.76 11.27 -16.22
N GLY A 177 -15.36 10.08 -16.22
CA GLY A 177 -14.86 8.93 -16.96
C GLY A 177 -13.91 8.10 -16.09
N ARG A 178 -14.10 6.79 -16.10
CA ARG A 178 -13.35 5.80 -15.31
C ARG A 178 -11.88 5.72 -15.75
N ARG A 179 -11.12 6.80 -15.68
CA ARG A 179 -9.67 6.73 -15.91
C ARG A 179 -9.08 5.91 -14.77
N PRO A 180 -8.38 4.80 -15.08
CA PRO A 180 -7.84 3.90 -14.07
C PRO A 180 -6.69 4.51 -13.27
N LEU A 181 -6.14 5.61 -13.77
CA LEU A 181 -4.95 6.22 -13.19
C LEU A 181 -5.33 7.03 -11.95
N PRO A 182 -4.62 6.83 -10.82
CA PRO A 182 -4.81 7.65 -9.64
C PRO A 182 -4.55 9.14 -9.91
N ASP A 183 -5.10 9.99 -9.05
CA ASP A 183 -4.67 11.38 -8.99
C ASP A 183 -3.38 11.48 -8.17
N VAL A 184 -2.42 12.25 -8.67
CA VAL A 184 -1.15 12.53 -7.98
C VAL A 184 -1.20 13.95 -7.43
N GLY A 185 -0.82 14.11 -6.17
CA GLY A 185 -0.72 15.42 -5.55
C GLY A 185 0.34 15.49 -4.47
N TYR A 186 0.40 16.62 -3.78
CA TYR A 186 1.37 16.90 -2.73
C TYR A 186 0.70 17.70 -1.61
N MET A 187 1.30 17.68 -0.42
CA MET A 187 0.82 18.51 0.68
C MET A 187 1.37 19.92 0.55
N VAL A 188 0.49 20.90 0.72
CA VAL A 188 0.88 22.30 0.89
C VAL A 188 0.46 22.80 2.25
N GLN A 189 1.33 23.61 2.85
CA GLN A 189 0.98 24.32 4.06
C GLN A 189 0.09 25.51 3.71
N ARG A 190 -1.11 25.57 4.31
CA ARG A 190 -1.95 26.77 4.33
C ARG A 190 -1.68 27.57 5.61
N LYS A 191 -2.48 28.63 5.84
CA LYS A 191 -2.41 29.46 7.05
C LYS A 191 -2.44 28.57 8.31
N LYS A 192 -1.68 28.95 9.34
CA LYS A 192 -1.65 28.30 10.67
C LYS A 192 -1.24 26.81 10.67
N ARG A 193 -0.26 26.40 9.85
CA ARG A 193 0.28 25.01 9.80
C ARG A 193 -0.74 23.93 9.42
N GLU A 194 -1.86 24.32 8.79
CA GLU A 194 -2.82 23.37 8.26
C GLU A 194 -2.28 22.81 6.93
N TRP A 195 -2.08 21.50 6.86
CA TRP A 195 -1.64 20.84 5.63
C TRP A 195 -2.84 20.41 4.81
N ARG A 196 -2.86 20.77 3.52
CA ARG A 196 -3.88 20.31 2.58
C ARG A 196 -3.25 19.67 1.36
N TRP A 197 -3.84 18.57 0.93
CA TRP A 197 -3.51 17.97 -0.35
C TRP A 197 -3.92 18.91 -1.49
N LYS A 198 -3.06 19.01 -2.50
CA LYS A 198 -3.35 19.66 -3.78
C LYS A 198 -2.97 18.73 -4.91
N LEU A 199 -3.84 18.66 -5.90
CA LEU A 199 -3.59 17.98 -7.17
C LEU A 199 -2.35 18.58 -7.85
N LEU A 200 -1.49 17.72 -8.37
CA LEU A 200 -0.34 18.08 -9.19
C LEU A 200 -0.78 18.18 -10.65
N PHE A 201 -1.14 19.38 -11.08
CA PHE A 201 -1.48 19.64 -12.49
C PHE A 201 -0.25 19.40 -13.38
N GLY A 202 -0.47 18.79 -14.55
CA GLY A 202 0.61 18.45 -15.48
C GLY A 202 1.39 17.18 -15.11
N TRP A 203 0.85 16.33 -14.24
CA TRP A 203 1.40 14.99 -14.05
C TRP A 203 1.13 14.11 -15.29
N PHE A 204 2.20 13.65 -15.93
CA PHE A 204 2.17 12.79 -17.11
C PHE A 204 2.65 11.39 -16.72
N TRP A 205 1.74 10.43 -16.66
CA TRP A 205 2.03 9.07 -16.18
C TRP A 205 3.07 8.34 -17.04
N ASP A 206 3.01 8.52 -18.36
CA ASP A 206 3.97 8.01 -19.34
C ASP A 206 5.40 8.57 -19.15
N GLN A 207 5.55 9.68 -18.43
CA GLN A 207 6.84 10.35 -18.17
C GLN A 207 7.27 10.28 -16.71
N SER A 208 6.48 9.66 -15.84
CA SER A 208 6.75 9.62 -14.39
C SER A 208 8.08 8.94 -14.04
N ASP A 209 8.57 8.04 -14.89
CA ASP A 209 9.87 7.40 -14.76
C ASP A 209 11.05 8.37 -14.86
N ARG A 210 10.85 9.54 -15.46
CA ARG A 210 11.86 10.60 -15.53
C ARG A 210 11.81 11.54 -14.33
N THR A 211 10.67 11.61 -13.64
CA THR A 211 10.44 12.54 -12.53
C THR A 211 10.65 11.89 -11.17
N LEU A 212 10.44 10.57 -11.08
CA LEU A 212 10.58 9.81 -9.86
C LEU A 212 11.99 9.26 -9.70
N PRO A 213 12.49 9.14 -8.45
CA PRO A 213 13.75 8.48 -8.17
C PRO A 213 13.58 6.97 -8.33
N LEU A 214 13.72 6.45 -9.54
CA LEU A 214 13.68 5.00 -9.81
C LEU A 214 14.85 4.31 -9.12
N LYS A 215 14.59 3.67 -7.99
CA LYS A 215 15.63 2.89 -7.29
C LYS A 215 15.94 1.58 -8.00
N ASN A 216 14.93 0.99 -8.64
CA ASN A 216 15.03 -0.27 -9.34
C ASN A 216 14.41 -0.14 -10.73
N PRO A 217 15.03 -0.70 -11.79
CA PRO A 217 14.38 -0.80 -13.08
C PRO A 217 13.16 -1.71 -12.98
N ARG A 218 12.10 -1.36 -13.71
CA ARG A 218 10.87 -2.16 -13.77
C ARG A 218 11.12 -3.49 -14.46
N LYS A 219 10.63 -4.57 -13.86
CA LYS A 219 10.78 -5.93 -14.41
C LYS A 219 9.95 -6.13 -15.68
N THR A 220 8.81 -5.45 -15.77
CA THR A 220 7.91 -5.53 -16.92
C THR A 220 8.39 -4.70 -18.12
N GLY A 221 9.30 -3.73 -17.91
CA GLY A 221 9.67 -2.76 -18.93
C GLY A 221 8.55 -1.78 -19.34
N LEU A 222 7.38 -1.86 -18.71
CA LEU A 222 6.24 -0.98 -19.00
C LEU A 222 6.46 0.41 -18.43
N ASN A 223 5.98 1.44 -19.13
CA ASN A 223 5.82 2.79 -18.58
C ASN A 223 4.60 2.81 -17.61
N ALA A 224 4.46 3.89 -16.83
CA ALA A 224 3.63 3.84 -15.63
C ALA A 224 2.13 3.77 -15.95
N ASP A 225 1.68 4.50 -16.98
CA ASP A 225 0.30 4.43 -17.46
C ASP A 225 -0.08 3.01 -17.87
N LYS A 226 0.78 2.32 -18.64
CA LYS A 226 0.55 0.92 -19.03
C LYS A 226 0.65 -0.04 -17.87
N LEU A 227 1.55 0.23 -16.92
CA LEU A 227 1.68 -0.55 -15.70
C LEU A 227 0.38 -0.49 -14.87
N TRP A 228 -0.18 0.70 -14.65
CA TRP A 228 -1.44 0.88 -13.91
C TRP A 228 -2.65 0.34 -14.67
N GLU A 229 -2.71 0.53 -15.99
CA GLU A 229 -3.74 -0.06 -16.85
C GLU A 229 -3.74 -1.59 -16.71
N ARG A 230 -2.56 -2.20 -16.81
CA ARG A 230 -2.38 -3.64 -16.64
C ARG A 230 -2.78 -4.04 -15.22
N PHE A 231 -2.29 -3.37 -14.18
CA PHE A 231 -2.64 -3.67 -12.79
C PHE A 231 -4.16 -3.76 -12.56
N PHE A 232 -4.95 -2.81 -13.05
CA PHE A 232 -6.39 -2.81 -12.82
C PHE A 232 -7.18 -3.78 -13.72
N TYR A 233 -6.74 -4.02 -14.96
CA TYR A 233 -7.60 -4.65 -15.97
C TYR A 233 -7.12 -5.97 -16.56
N GLY A 234 -5.84 -6.16 -16.84
CA GLY A 234 -5.44 -7.30 -17.71
C GLY A 234 -4.24 -7.00 -18.57
#